data_AF-A0A0Q7H815-F1
#
_entry.id   AF-A0A0Q7H815-F1
#
_cell.length_a   1.000
_cell.length_b   1.000
_cell.length_c   1.000
_cell.angle_alpha   90.00
_cell.angle_beta   90.00
_cell.angle_gamma   90.00
#
_symmetry.space_group_name_H-M   'P 1'
#
loop_
_entity.id
_entity.type
_entity.pdbx_description
1 polymer ?
#
loop_
_entity_poly.entity_id
_entity_poly.type
_entity_poly.pdbx_seq_one_letter_code
_entity_poly.pdbx_strand_id
1 'polypeptide(L)'
;MTGSWLHSGRGALAALLLAPMLCVADNGSGSNAATARLRITVTVPPVFRVLQVTPTAEGYQYRVWTNMKSIMLGGREYRFSNLGENTLSLHNPAAGAWIVHGL
;
A
#
# COMPACT_ATOMS: atom_id res chain seq x y z
N MET A 1 40.64 -83.96 -45.19
CA MET A 1 40.31 -84.53 -43.87
C MET A 1 39.88 -83.39 -42.97
N THR A 2 38.65 -83.49 -42.49
CA THR A 2 37.81 -82.48 -41.83
C THR A 2 38.12 -82.34 -40.34
N GLY A 3 37.92 -81.14 -39.78
CA GLY A 3 37.93 -80.91 -38.33
C GLY A 3 37.47 -79.51 -37.95
N SER A 4 36.15 -79.31 -37.89
CA SER A 4 35.45 -78.12 -37.40
C SER A 4 35.34 -78.14 -35.87
N TRP A 5 35.50 -77.00 -35.20
CA TRP A 5 34.93 -76.77 -33.86
C TRP A 5 34.37 -75.34 -33.77
N LEU A 6 33.06 -75.22 -33.91
CA LEU A 6 32.24 -74.11 -33.43
C LEU A 6 31.72 -74.48 -32.03
N HIS A 7 31.87 -73.57 -31.06
CA HIS A 7 31.07 -73.50 -29.83
C HIS A 7 30.78 -72.01 -29.63
N SER A 8 29.58 -71.50 -29.93
CA SER A 8 28.30 -71.70 -29.23
C SER A 8 28.39 -71.32 -27.75
N GLY A 9 27.75 -70.20 -27.41
CA GLY A 9 27.67 -69.71 -26.03
C GLY A 9 26.86 -68.42 -25.92
N ARG A 10 25.62 -68.44 -26.41
CA ARG A 10 24.59 -67.43 -26.09
C ARG A 10 24.33 -67.49 -24.59
N GLY A 11 24.51 -66.39 -23.86
CA GLY A 11 24.01 -66.33 -22.49
C GLY A 11 24.67 -65.28 -21.61
N ALA A 12 24.24 -64.02 -21.73
CA ALA A 12 24.33 -63.04 -20.63
C ALA A 12 23.47 -61.77 -20.83
N LEU A 13 22.60 -61.70 -21.85
CA LEU A 13 21.73 -60.53 -22.07
C LEU A 13 20.54 -60.44 -21.09
N ALA A 14 20.47 -61.31 -20.08
CA ALA A 14 19.37 -61.36 -19.12
C ALA A 14 19.67 -60.66 -17.78
N ALA A 15 20.88 -60.12 -17.57
CA ALA A 15 21.25 -59.46 -16.32
C ALA A 15 21.00 -57.93 -16.30
N LEU A 16 20.54 -57.35 -17.41
CA LEU A 16 20.35 -55.89 -17.56
C LEU A 16 18.92 -55.39 -17.32
N LEU A 17 17.98 -56.26 -16.94
CA LEU A 17 16.54 -55.92 -16.84
C LEU A 17 16.02 -55.67 -15.42
N LEU A 18 16.87 -55.63 -14.39
CA LEU A 18 16.42 -55.47 -13.00
C LEU A 18 17.25 -54.46 -12.20
N ALA A 19 17.65 -53.36 -12.83
CA ALA A 19 17.95 -52.14 -12.09
C ALA A 19 16.63 -51.34 -12.00
N PRO A 20 15.93 -51.30 -10.85
CA PRO A 20 14.84 -50.36 -10.70
C PRO A 20 15.46 -48.97 -10.85
N MET A 21 15.06 -48.24 -11.88
CA MET A 21 15.32 -46.81 -11.93
C MET A 21 14.69 -46.24 -10.67
N LEU A 22 15.51 -45.97 -9.66
CA LEU A 22 15.15 -45.13 -8.53
C LEU A 22 14.96 -43.73 -9.10
N CYS A 23 13.80 -43.52 -9.74
CA CYS A 23 13.30 -42.23 -10.08
C CYS A 23 12.89 -41.59 -8.75
N VAL A 24 13.88 -41.05 -8.04
CA VAL A 24 13.64 -40.02 -7.05
C VAL A 24 13.11 -38.84 -7.83
N ALA A 25 11.79 -38.77 -7.98
CA ALA A 25 11.13 -37.52 -8.30
C ALA A 25 11.37 -36.64 -7.07
N ASP A 26 12.43 -35.85 -7.13
CA ASP A 26 12.64 -34.76 -6.20
C ASP A 26 11.53 -33.74 -6.48
N ASN A 27 10.36 -33.97 -5.88
CA ASN A 27 9.34 -32.95 -5.72
C ASN A 27 9.82 -32.02 -4.60
N GLY A 28 11.01 -31.45 -4.79
CA GLY A 28 11.33 -30.17 -4.22
C GLY A 28 10.33 -29.20 -4.82
N SER A 29 9.16 -29.05 -4.16
CA SER A 29 8.47 -27.79 -4.17
C SER A 29 9.42 -26.81 -3.49
N GLY A 30 10.41 -26.36 -4.26
CA GLY A 30 11.16 -25.18 -3.95
C GLY A 30 10.10 -24.14 -3.66
N SER A 31 10.02 -23.73 -2.40
CA SER A 31 9.28 -22.56 -2.00
C SER A 31 9.99 -21.40 -2.68
N ASN A 32 9.74 -21.23 -3.98
CA ASN A 32 10.00 -20.00 -4.70
C ASN A 32 8.99 -19.03 -4.13
N ALA A 33 9.33 -18.48 -2.96
CA ALA A 33 8.58 -17.44 -2.32
C ALA A 33 8.64 -16.22 -3.25
N ALA A 34 7.69 -16.16 -4.18
CA ALA A 34 7.46 -15.01 -5.02
C ALA A 34 6.97 -13.89 -4.10
N THR A 35 7.85 -12.94 -3.78
CA THR A 35 7.51 -11.75 -3.01
C THR A 35 6.82 -10.75 -3.95
N ALA A 36 5.50 -10.71 -3.92
CA ALA A 36 4.75 -9.64 -4.56
C ALA A 36 4.78 -8.40 -3.67
N ARG A 37 5.21 -7.26 -4.22
CA ARG A 37 5.22 -5.97 -3.51
C ARG A 37 4.01 -5.14 -3.94
N LEU A 38 3.05 -4.98 -3.04
CA LEU A 38 1.92 -4.08 -3.23
C LEU A 38 2.24 -2.72 -2.61
N ARG A 39 2.07 -1.62 -3.38
CA ARG A 39 2.14 -0.25 -2.87
C ARG A 39 0.78 0.41 -3.03
N ILE A 40 0.18 0.80 -1.92
CA ILE A 40 -1.05 1.59 -1.88
C ILE A 40 -0.65 3.02 -1.49
N THR A 41 -1.20 4.02 -2.17
CA THR A 41 -1.02 5.43 -1.83
C THR A 41 -2.39 6.08 -1.78
N VAL A 42 -2.67 6.78 -0.69
CA VAL A 42 -3.92 7.52 -0.47
C VAL A 42 -3.58 8.99 -0.34
N THR A 43 -4.19 9.82 -1.18
CA THR A 43 -4.04 11.27 -1.12
C THR A 43 -5.32 11.87 -0.55
N VAL A 44 -5.20 12.58 0.57
CA VAL A 44 -6.31 13.29 1.19
C VAL A 44 -6.12 14.78 0.91
N PRO A 45 -7.03 15.43 0.16
CA PRO A 45 -6.92 16.85 -0.13
C PRO A 45 -7.16 17.70 1.12
N PRO A 46 -6.58 18.91 1.22
CA PRO A 46 -6.88 19.85 2.29
C PRO A 46 -8.34 20.31 2.23
N VAL A 47 -8.99 20.37 3.39
CA VAL A 47 -10.39 20.79 3.53
C VAL A 47 -10.49 21.77 4.69
N PHE A 48 -11.20 22.87 4.45
CA PHE A 48 -11.59 23.85 5.45
C PHE A 48 -13.01 24.30 5.18
N ARG A 49 -13.92 24.11 6.14
CA ARG A 49 -15.35 24.43 6.01
C ARG A 49 -15.80 25.28 7.19
N VAL A 50 -16.59 26.32 6.92
CA VAL A 50 -17.31 27.06 7.96
C VAL A 50 -18.65 26.38 8.21
N LEU A 51 -18.88 25.97 9.44
CA LEU A 51 -20.13 25.33 9.88
C LEU A 51 -21.11 26.35 10.45
N GLN A 52 -20.60 27.33 11.20
CA GLN A 52 -21.42 28.35 11.83
C GLN A 52 -20.61 29.63 12.05
N VAL A 53 -21.29 30.78 12.01
CA VAL A 53 -20.75 32.09 12.36
C VAL A 53 -21.60 32.70 13.46
N THR A 54 -20.95 33.10 14.54
CA THR A 54 -21.60 33.75 15.69
C THR A 54 -20.94 35.12 15.90
N PRO A 55 -21.68 36.23 15.71
CA PRO A 55 -21.19 37.56 16.07
C PRO A 55 -20.93 37.67 17.58
N THR A 56 -19.87 38.35 17.97
CA THR A 56 -19.53 38.65 19.37
C THR A 56 -19.20 40.14 19.52
N ALA A 57 -19.12 40.65 20.74
CA ALA A 57 -18.74 42.05 21.00
C ALA A 57 -17.36 42.41 20.42
N GLU A 58 -16.46 41.42 20.32
CA GLU A 58 -15.07 41.59 19.89
C GLU A 58 -14.82 41.22 18.41
N GLY A 59 -15.86 40.78 17.69
CA GLY A 59 -15.77 40.37 16.28
C GLY A 59 -16.66 39.18 15.95
N TYR A 60 -16.06 38.10 15.46
CA TYR A 60 -16.79 36.89 15.06
C TYR A 60 -16.12 35.63 15.59
N GLN A 61 -16.96 34.70 16.00
CA GLN A 61 -16.58 33.34 16.33
C GLN A 61 -17.07 32.40 15.23
N TYR A 62 -16.14 31.68 14.60
CA TYR A 62 -16.42 30.71 13.56
C TYR A 62 -16.28 29.30 14.13
N ARG A 63 -17.30 28.48 13.89
CA ARG A 63 -17.19 27.03 14.08
C ARG A 63 -16.83 26.43 12.74
N VAL A 64 -15.71 25.72 12.66
CA VAL A 64 -15.11 25.25 11.41
C VAL A 64 -14.80 23.77 11.48
N TRP A 65 -14.79 23.09 10.34
CA TRP A 65 -14.25 21.73 10.21
C TRP A 65 -13.03 21.75 9.30
N THR A 66 -11.91 21.14 9.72
CA THR A 66 -10.71 21.07 8.89
C THR A 66 -9.90 19.80 9.12
N ASN A 67 -9.30 19.25 8.07
CA ASN A 67 -8.30 18.18 8.19
C ASN A 67 -6.85 18.71 8.18
N MET A 68 -6.67 20.03 8.31
CA MET A 68 -5.38 20.69 8.33
C MET A 68 -4.98 21.08 9.75
N LYS A 69 -3.67 21.05 10.07
CA LYS A 69 -3.15 21.47 11.38
C LYS A 69 -3.11 22.98 11.55
N SER A 70 -3.06 23.72 10.45
CA SER A 70 -3.10 25.18 10.46
C SER A 70 -3.62 25.73 9.14
N ILE A 71 -4.03 26.99 9.16
CA ILE A 71 -4.42 27.77 7.97
C ILE A 71 -3.83 29.18 8.04
N MET A 72 -3.74 29.83 6.89
CA MET A 72 -3.42 31.25 6.79
C MET A 72 -4.71 32.04 6.55
N LEU A 73 -5.02 32.99 7.43
CA LEU A 73 -6.13 33.92 7.27
C LEU A 73 -5.60 35.34 7.47
N GLY A 74 -5.78 36.21 6.47
CA GLY A 74 -5.32 37.61 6.56
C GLY A 74 -3.83 37.76 6.88
N GLY A 75 -2.98 36.84 6.40
CA GLY A 75 -1.54 36.85 6.67
C GLY A 75 -1.12 36.30 8.04
N ARG A 76 -2.06 35.83 8.86
CA ARG A 76 -1.78 35.21 10.16
C ARG A 76 -2.00 33.70 10.12
N GLU A 77 -1.08 32.95 10.69
CA GLU A 77 -1.24 31.50 10.88
C GLU A 77 -2.16 31.23 12.08
N TYR A 78 -3.20 30.43 11.84
CA TYR A 78 -4.07 29.89 12.88
C TYR A 78 -3.82 28.39 12.99
N ARG A 79 -3.36 27.93 14.16
CA ARG A 79 -3.08 26.53 14.43
C ARG A 79 -4.23 25.90 15.21
N PHE A 80 -4.59 24.67 14.84
CA PHE A 80 -5.63 23.89 15.50
C PHE A 80 -4.99 22.85 16.40
N SER A 81 -5.58 22.63 17.57
CA SER A 81 -5.14 21.57 18.50
C SER A 81 -5.48 20.18 17.97
N ASN A 82 -6.59 20.07 17.23
CA ASN A 82 -7.09 18.83 16.65
C ASN A 82 -7.58 19.04 15.22
N LEU A 83 -7.58 17.94 14.45
CA LEU A 83 -8.31 17.90 13.18
C LEU A 83 -9.81 17.72 13.46
N GLY A 84 -10.63 18.16 12.53
CA GLY A 84 -12.08 18.15 12.61
C GLY A 84 -12.63 19.50 13.06
N GLU A 85 -13.61 19.45 13.95
CA GLU A 85 -14.34 20.63 14.39
C GLU A 85 -13.51 21.49 15.36
N ASN A 86 -13.41 22.79 15.09
CA ASN A 86 -12.69 23.77 15.90
C ASN A 86 -13.44 25.10 15.97
N THR A 87 -13.10 25.91 16.96
CA THR A 87 -13.59 27.28 17.11
C THR A 87 -12.48 28.28 16.82
N LEU A 88 -12.76 29.23 15.93
CA LEU A 88 -11.81 30.25 15.48
C LEU A 88 -12.39 31.64 15.76
N SER A 89 -11.72 32.39 16.64
CA SER A 89 -12.11 33.76 16.98
C SER A 89 -11.31 34.75 16.14
N LEU A 90 -12.02 35.58 15.36
CA LEU A 90 -11.43 36.65 14.56
C LEU A 90 -11.88 37.99 15.13
N HIS A 91 -10.91 38.75 15.65
CA HIS A 91 -11.13 40.13 16.08
C HIS A 91 -10.99 41.02 14.85
N ASN A 92 -12.00 41.84 14.59
CA ASN A 92 -12.03 42.79 13.47
C ASN A 92 -11.58 42.16 12.13
N PRO A 93 -12.43 41.36 11.44
CA PRO A 93 -12.05 40.79 10.15
C PRO A 93 -11.68 41.96 9.23
N ALA A 94 -10.40 42.03 8.83
CA ALA A 94 -9.92 43.07 7.94
C ALA A 94 -10.92 43.19 6.78
N ALA A 95 -11.35 44.42 6.45
CA ALA A 95 -12.31 44.64 5.38
C ALA A 95 -11.80 43.95 4.10
N GLY A 96 -12.39 42.80 3.76
CA GLY A 96 -11.90 41.90 2.70
C GLY A 96 -11.44 40.50 3.11
N ALA A 97 -11.51 40.12 4.40
CA ALA A 97 -11.28 38.74 4.84
C ALA A 97 -12.50 37.87 4.51
N TRP A 98 -12.66 37.53 3.23
CA TRP A 98 -13.67 36.58 2.79
C TRP A 98 -13.18 35.17 3.11
N ILE A 99 -13.85 34.50 4.05
CA ILE A 99 -13.73 33.05 4.14
C ILE A 99 -14.55 32.49 2.98
N VAL A 100 -13.88 32.02 1.94
CA VAL A 100 -14.55 31.37 0.81
C VAL A 100 -15.25 30.14 1.35
N HIS A 101 -16.58 30.17 1.36
CA HIS A 101 -17.41 28.99 1.57
C HIS A 101 -17.14 28.05 0.40
N GLY A 102 -16.36 27.00 0.64
CA GLY A 102 -16.02 26.02 -0.40
C GLY A 102 -17.26 25.31 -0.92
N LEU A 103 -17.37 25.29 -2.25
CA LEU A 103 -18.28 24.50 -3.08
C LEU A 103 -18.34 23.01 -2.67
#